data_AF-A0A437RLY1-F1
#
_entry.id   AF-A0A437RLY1-F1
#
_cell.length_a   1.000
_cell.length_b   1.000
_cell.length_c   1.000
_cell.angle_alpha   90.00
_cell.angle_beta   90.00
_cell.angle_gamma   90.00
#
_symmetry.space_group_name_H-M   'P 1'
#
loop_
_entity.id
_entity.type
_entity.pdbx_description
1 polymer ?
#
loop_
_entity_poly.entity_id
_entity_poly.type
_entity_poly.pdbx_seq_one_letter_code
_entity_poly.pdbx_strand_id
1 'polypeptide(L)'
;MEIVERFHFTPRVEALIGGSSGYLGGDLSYTLNASPNHHRALVAAMNFAARTKSPTPPHMTLSVECYFDRATRFKPSDTIVRRLYAIYLSRLKRVPEAQRQLEVAEHFAKQAQDGMSLHNLGLVYLEVGLPEQALRVAHEAATMGFEGTQLREALQKAGHWKDPTQ
;
A
#
# COMPACT_ATOMS: atom_id res chain seq x y z
N MET A 1 14.57 -12.39 -7.64
CA MET A 1 14.92 -11.40 -6.60
C MET A 1 15.87 -11.95 -5.52
N GLU A 2 16.33 -13.21 -5.61
CA GLU A 2 16.98 -13.91 -4.49
C GLU A 2 18.20 -13.19 -3.91
N ILE A 3 19.05 -12.58 -4.75
CA ILE A 3 20.23 -11.82 -4.28
C ILE A 3 19.81 -10.59 -3.45
N VAL A 4 18.76 -9.88 -3.85
CA VAL A 4 18.30 -8.67 -3.13
C VAL A 4 17.76 -9.06 -1.76
N GLU A 5 16.86 -10.03 -1.70
CA GLU A 5 16.24 -10.46 -0.43
C GLU A 5 17.26 -11.12 0.51
N ARG A 6 18.26 -11.81 -0.05
CA ARG A 6 19.25 -12.53 0.75
C ARG A 6 20.33 -11.63 1.33
N PHE A 7 20.72 -10.56 0.64
CA PHE A 7 21.84 -9.71 1.06
C PHE A 7 21.44 -8.29 1.51
N HIS A 8 20.32 -7.76 0.99
CA HIS A 8 19.93 -6.35 1.21
C HIS A 8 18.54 -6.19 1.83
N PHE A 9 17.64 -7.16 1.74
CA PHE A 9 16.32 -7.11 2.38
C PHE A 9 16.05 -8.31 3.30
N THR A 10 16.94 -8.50 4.28
CA THR A 10 16.81 -9.57 5.27
C THR A 10 15.70 -9.26 6.29
N PRO A 11 15.27 -10.23 7.13
CA PRO A 11 14.31 -9.98 8.21
C PRO A 11 14.74 -8.85 9.17
N ARG A 12 16.05 -8.65 9.37
CA ARG A 12 16.59 -7.56 10.21
C ARG A 12 16.35 -6.18 9.57
N VAL A 13 16.50 -6.09 8.24
CA VAL A 13 16.23 -4.88 7.46
C VAL A 13 14.74 -4.59 7.43
N GLU A 14 13.91 -5.60 7.15
CA GLU A 14 12.45 -5.45 7.12
C GLU A 14 11.88 -5.00 8.47
N ALA A 15 12.34 -5.60 9.56
CA ALA A 15 11.96 -5.21 10.93
C ALA A 15 12.59 -3.88 11.38
N LEU A 16 13.38 -3.23 10.51
CA LEU A 16 14.07 -1.97 10.76
C LEU A 16 15.06 -2.01 11.94
N ILE A 17 15.55 -3.19 12.32
CA ILE A 17 16.46 -3.39 13.45
C ILE A 17 17.88 -2.93 13.09
N GLY A 18 18.29 -3.09 11.83
CA GLY A 18 19.58 -2.61 11.31
C GLY A 18 19.83 -3.08 9.87
N GLY A 19 20.87 -2.55 9.24
CA GLY A 19 21.31 -3.00 7.91
C GLY A 19 21.94 -4.40 7.95
N SER A 20 22.02 -5.02 6.77
CA SER A 20 22.68 -6.29 6.48
C SER A 20 24.00 -6.12 5.72
N SER A 21 24.09 -5.13 4.82
CA SER A 21 25.32 -4.85 4.07
C SER A 21 25.94 -3.49 4.42
N GLY A 22 25.31 -2.75 5.33
CA GLY A 22 25.77 -1.43 5.77
C GLY A 22 24.68 -0.71 6.57
N TYR A 23 24.33 0.50 6.14
CA TYR A 23 23.25 1.26 6.76
C TYR A 23 21.88 0.74 6.35
N LEU A 24 20.93 0.74 7.29
CA LEU A 24 19.54 0.33 7.05
C LEU A 24 18.92 1.06 5.85
N GLY A 25 19.07 2.39 5.77
CA GLY A 25 18.56 3.18 4.64
C GLY A 25 19.26 2.86 3.32
N GLY A 26 20.54 2.48 3.36
CA GLY A 26 21.30 2.06 2.19
C GLY A 26 20.78 0.74 1.61
N ASP A 27 20.53 -0.23 2.49
CA ASP A 27 19.94 -1.53 2.12
C ASP A 27 18.52 -1.41 1.55
N LEU A 28 17.69 -0.56 2.15
CA LEU A 28 16.37 -0.24 1.61
C LEU A 28 16.47 0.47 0.25
N SER A 29 17.41 1.40 0.10
CA SER A 29 17.63 2.11 -1.17
C SER A 29 18.09 1.17 -2.28
N TYR A 30 19.05 0.28 -1.97
CA TYR A 30 19.52 -0.73 -2.91
C TYR A 30 18.37 -1.63 -3.36
N THR A 31 17.60 -2.13 -2.39
CA THR A 31 16.44 -2.99 -2.65
C THR A 31 15.43 -2.32 -3.57
N LEU A 32 15.04 -1.08 -3.28
CA LEU A 32 14.04 -0.33 -4.06
C LEU A 32 14.59 0.21 -5.39
N ASN A 33 15.90 0.35 -5.54
CA ASN A 33 16.52 0.66 -6.82
C ASN A 33 16.53 -0.58 -7.74
N ALA A 34 16.84 -1.76 -7.20
CA ALA A 34 16.86 -3.01 -7.95
C ALA A 34 15.45 -3.56 -8.24
N SER A 35 14.49 -3.32 -7.33
CA SER A 35 13.11 -3.77 -7.45
C SER A 35 12.14 -2.66 -7.01
N PRO A 36 11.72 -1.77 -7.94
CA PRO A 36 10.92 -0.61 -7.60
C PRO A 36 9.58 -0.94 -6.93
N ASN A 37 8.91 -2.04 -7.33
CA ASN A 37 7.64 -2.46 -6.75
C ASN A 37 7.80 -3.52 -5.64
N HIS A 38 8.94 -3.59 -4.95
CA HIS A 38 9.13 -4.51 -3.83
C HIS A 38 8.26 -4.11 -2.63
N HIS A 39 7.04 -4.66 -2.53
CA HIS A 39 6.00 -4.21 -1.58
C HIS A 39 6.48 -4.16 -0.12
N ARG A 40 7.16 -5.20 0.36
CA ARG A 40 7.69 -5.26 1.74
C ARG A 40 8.72 -4.17 2.02
N ALA A 41 9.57 -3.84 1.04
CA ALA A 41 10.58 -2.80 1.19
C ALA A 41 9.96 -1.39 1.15
N LEU A 42 8.90 -1.18 0.36
CA LEU A 42 8.11 0.06 0.40
C LEU A 42 7.43 0.26 1.77
N VAL A 43 6.88 -0.82 2.35
CA VAL A 43 6.33 -0.80 3.73
C VAL A 43 7.42 -0.45 4.74
N ALA A 44 8.57 -1.12 4.68
CA ALA A 44 9.69 -0.84 5.57
C ALA A 44 10.17 0.61 5.42
N ALA A 45 10.28 1.13 4.20
CA ALA A 45 10.67 2.51 3.94
C ALA A 45 9.69 3.54 4.54
N MET A 46 8.39 3.39 4.34
CA MET A 46 7.41 4.32 4.95
C MET A 46 7.39 4.25 6.48
N ASN A 47 7.60 3.06 7.06
CA ASN A 47 7.72 2.91 8.51
C ASN A 47 9.02 3.53 9.04
N PHE A 48 10.11 3.45 8.28
CA PHE A 48 11.37 4.08 8.63
C PHE A 48 11.27 5.62 8.58
N ALA A 49 10.56 6.17 7.58
CA ALA A 49 10.22 7.58 7.51
C ALA A 49 9.38 8.04 8.71
N ALA A 50 8.36 7.27 9.10
CA ALA A 50 7.58 7.57 10.30
C ALA A 50 8.46 7.57 11.57
N ARG A 51 9.32 6.56 11.72
CA ARG A 51 10.23 6.43 12.88
C ARG A 51 11.23 7.58 12.99
N THR A 52 11.77 8.01 11.85
CA THR A 52 12.81 9.05 11.78
C THR A 52 12.24 10.46 11.59
N LYS A 53 10.92 10.57 11.38
CA LYS A 53 10.22 11.81 11.06
C LYS A 53 10.86 12.56 9.87
N SER A 54 11.35 11.80 8.89
CA SER A 54 11.99 12.33 7.70
C SER A 54 11.38 11.73 6.45
N PRO A 55 11.03 12.54 5.42
CA PRO A 55 10.62 12.01 4.12
C PRO A 55 11.74 11.23 3.43
N THR A 56 13.01 11.52 3.80
CA THR A 56 14.21 10.81 3.35
C THR A 56 14.97 10.32 4.58
N PRO A 57 14.68 9.10 5.07
CA PRO A 57 15.36 8.52 6.23
C PRO A 57 16.89 8.49 6.06
N PRO A 58 17.66 8.44 7.17
CA PRO A 58 19.11 8.40 7.12
C PRO A 58 19.63 7.31 6.17
N HIS A 59 20.59 7.70 5.33
CA HIS A 59 21.23 6.85 4.32
C HIS A 59 20.31 6.35 3.20
N MET A 60 19.07 6.85 3.09
CA MET A 60 18.28 6.64 1.89
C MET A 60 18.68 7.62 0.77
N THR A 61 18.75 7.13 -0.47
CA THR A 61 19.19 7.97 -1.61
C THR A 61 18.06 8.82 -2.19
N LEU A 62 16.80 8.42 -1.97
CA LEU A 62 15.60 9.14 -2.40
C LEU A 62 14.60 9.21 -1.24
N SER A 63 13.65 10.15 -1.34
CA SER A 63 12.52 10.18 -0.42
C SER A 63 11.63 8.94 -0.60
N VAL A 64 10.89 8.59 0.44
CA VAL A 64 9.91 7.49 0.36
C VAL A 64 8.87 7.74 -0.74
N GLU A 65 8.42 8.99 -0.90
CA GLU A 65 7.49 9.35 -1.98
C GLU A 65 8.09 9.12 -3.37
N CYS A 66 9.36 9.48 -3.59
CA CYS A 66 10.03 9.21 -4.86
C CYS A 66 10.12 7.70 -5.17
N TYR A 67 10.30 6.85 -4.15
CA TYR A 67 10.26 5.40 -4.36
C TYR A 67 8.86 4.90 -4.72
N PHE A 68 7.79 5.45 -4.13
CA PHE A 68 6.43 5.15 -4.53
C PHE A 68 6.11 5.62 -5.96
N ASP A 69 6.50 6.84 -6.33
CA ASP A 69 6.35 7.34 -7.71
C ASP A 69 7.05 6.39 -8.71
N ARG A 70 8.31 6.01 -8.44
CA ARG A 70 9.03 5.02 -9.25
C ARG A 70 8.31 3.67 -9.32
N ALA A 71 7.80 3.16 -8.21
CA ALA A 71 7.06 1.90 -8.17
C ALA A 71 5.80 1.95 -9.05
N THR A 72 5.03 3.04 -8.98
CA THR A 72 3.82 3.22 -9.80
C THR A 72 4.12 3.40 -11.28
N ARG A 73 5.27 3.98 -11.65
CA ARG A 73 5.72 4.05 -13.06
C ARG A 73 6.24 2.72 -13.58
N PHE A 74 6.94 1.97 -12.72
CA PHE A 74 7.51 0.66 -13.08
C PHE A 74 6.42 -0.37 -13.38
N LYS A 75 5.36 -0.41 -12.57
CA LYS A 75 4.19 -1.26 -12.80
C LYS A 75 2.89 -0.51 -12.51
N PRO A 76 2.32 0.21 -13.50
CA PRO A 76 1.12 1.02 -13.29
C PRO A 76 -0.11 0.25 -12.82
N SER A 77 -0.23 -1.03 -13.18
CA SER A 77 -1.34 -1.91 -12.78
C SER A 77 -1.15 -2.60 -11.43
N ASP A 78 -0.05 -2.32 -10.70
CA ASP A 78 0.20 -2.92 -9.39
C ASP A 78 -0.70 -2.29 -8.33
N THR A 79 -1.85 -2.91 -8.09
CA THR A 79 -2.85 -2.46 -7.12
C THR A 79 -2.32 -2.45 -5.68
N ILE A 80 -1.32 -3.29 -5.37
CA ILE A 80 -0.70 -3.35 -4.04
C ILE A 80 0.16 -2.11 -3.83
N VAL A 81 1.02 -1.75 -4.79
CA VAL A 81 1.83 -0.51 -4.71
C VAL A 81 0.94 0.72 -4.50
N ARG A 82 -0.17 0.82 -5.25
CA ARG A 82 -1.09 1.96 -5.15
C ARG A 82 -1.78 2.04 -3.79
N ARG A 83 -2.21 0.90 -3.23
CA ARG A 83 -2.75 0.84 -1.87
C ARG A 83 -1.72 1.28 -0.83
N LEU A 84 -0.49 0.77 -0.92
CA LEU A 84 0.59 1.15 -0.01
C LEU A 84 0.91 2.65 -0.12
N TYR A 85 0.86 3.20 -1.32
CA TYR A 85 1.07 4.63 -1.53
C TYR A 85 -0.06 5.47 -0.92
N ALA A 86 -1.33 5.03 -1.07
CA ALA A 86 -2.46 5.67 -0.43
C ALA A 86 -2.34 5.70 1.10
N ILE A 87 -1.89 4.59 1.72
CA ILE A 87 -1.61 4.52 3.16
C ILE A 87 -0.50 5.50 3.56
N TYR A 88 0.58 5.58 2.78
CA TYR A 88 1.65 6.55 3.04
C TYR A 88 1.14 7.99 2.98
N LEU A 89 0.37 8.34 1.95
CA LEU A 89 -0.21 9.67 1.76
C LEU A 89 -1.21 10.04 2.87
N SER A 90 -2.04 9.08 3.32
CA SER A 90 -3.00 9.31 4.41
C SER A 90 -2.31 9.61 5.74
N ARG A 91 -1.17 8.95 6.03
CA ARG A 91 -0.32 9.24 7.21
C ARG A 91 0.24 10.67 7.16
N LEU A 92 0.46 11.21 5.97
CA LEU A 92 0.85 12.60 5.73
C LEU A 92 -0.36 13.57 5.66
N LYS A 93 -1.57 13.11 5.97
CA LYS A 93 -2.82 13.88 5.89
C LYS A 93 -3.19 14.36 4.47
N ARG A 94 -2.63 13.72 3.44
CA ARG A 94 -2.89 14.00 2.01
C ARG A 94 -3.97 13.10 1.45
N VAL A 95 -5.16 13.13 2.07
CA VAL A 95 -6.30 12.25 1.71
C VAL A 95 -6.73 12.39 0.24
N PRO A 96 -6.80 13.58 -0.38
CA PRO A 96 -7.16 13.69 -1.80
C PRO A 96 -6.18 12.98 -2.74
N GLU A 97 -4.91 12.89 -2.37
CA GLU A 97 -3.89 12.18 -3.14
C GLU A 97 -3.95 10.68 -2.91
N ALA A 98 -4.23 10.26 -1.67
CA ALA A 98 -4.48 8.87 -1.35
C ALA A 98 -5.67 8.32 -2.14
N GLN A 99 -6.76 9.07 -2.21
CA GLN A 99 -7.95 8.72 -2.99
C GLN A 99 -7.60 8.48 -4.46
N ARG A 100 -6.84 9.38 -5.09
CA ARG A 100 -6.42 9.21 -6.49
C ARG A 100 -5.65 7.92 -6.73
N GLN A 101 -4.80 7.50 -5.79
CA GLN A 101 -4.09 6.22 -5.91
C GLN A 101 -5.05 5.03 -5.81
N LEU A 102 -6.02 5.08 -4.90
CA LEU A 102 -7.02 4.03 -4.72
C LEU A 102 -7.98 3.92 -5.92
N GLU A 103 -8.38 5.04 -6.51
CA GLU A 103 -9.24 5.06 -7.71
C GLU A 103 -8.56 4.37 -8.89
N VAL A 104 -7.25 4.59 -9.08
CA VAL A 104 -6.51 3.90 -10.13
C VAL A 104 -6.35 2.41 -9.81
N ALA A 105 -6.15 2.04 -8.54
CA ALA A 105 -6.11 0.64 -8.14
C ALA A 105 -7.47 -0.06 -8.34
N GLU A 106 -8.57 0.62 -8.02
CA GLU A 106 -9.94 0.18 -8.24
C GLU A 106 -10.21 -0.04 -9.73
N HIS A 107 -9.77 0.87 -10.60
CA HIS A 107 -9.87 0.71 -12.05
C HIS A 107 -9.22 -0.60 -12.53
N PHE A 108 -7.98 -0.86 -12.13
CA PHE A 108 -7.28 -2.08 -12.53
C PHE A 108 -7.89 -3.35 -11.92
N ALA A 109 -8.35 -3.30 -10.66
CA ALA A 109 -9.03 -4.43 -10.03
C ALA A 109 -10.34 -4.78 -10.77
N LYS A 110 -11.12 -3.78 -11.17
CA LYS A 110 -12.35 -3.95 -11.97
C LYS A 110 -12.05 -4.54 -13.35
N GLN A 111 -11.03 -4.02 -14.03
CA GLN A 111 -10.61 -4.56 -15.34
C GLN A 111 -10.21 -6.04 -15.25
N ALA A 112 -9.57 -6.44 -14.14
CA ALA A 112 -9.18 -7.82 -13.90
C ALA A 112 -10.32 -8.71 -13.36
N GLN A 113 -11.52 -8.15 -13.09
CA GLN A 113 -12.61 -8.83 -12.39
C GLN A 113 -12.17 -9.46 -11.05
N ASP A 114 -11.28 -8.76 -10.34
CA ASP A 114 -10.67 -9.24 -9.10
C ASP A 114 -11.42 -8.71 -7.87
N GLY A 115 -12.46 -9.46 -7.48
CA GLY A 115 -13.26 -9.16 -6.29
C GLY A 115 -12.45 -9.16 -4.99
N MET A 116 -11.40 -9.98 -4.88
CA MET A 116 -10.50 -9.99 -3.72
C MET A 116 -9.72 -8.68 -3.62
N SER A 117 -9.18 -8.20 -4.74
CA SER A 117 -8.48 -6.91 -4.78
C SER A 117 -9.42 -5.74 -4.46
N LEU A 118 -10.67 -5.75 -4.96
CA LEU A 118 -11.67 -4.73 -4.60
C LEU A 118 -12.02 -4.74 -3.11
N HIS A 119 -12.20 -5.93 -2.52
CA HIS A 119 -12.43 -6.07 -1.09
C HIS A 119 -11.25 -5.51 -0.29
N ASN A 120 -10.02 -5.86 -0.67
CA ASN A 120 -8.82 -5.37 -0.02
C ASN A 120 -8.61 -3.86 -0.22
N LEU A 121 -9.10 -3.28 -1.31
CA LEU A 121 -9.14 -1.83 -1.53
C LEU A 121 -10.12 -1.15 -0.59
N GLY A 122 -11.30 -1.74 -0.36
CA GLY A 122 -12.28 -1.18 0.56
C GLY A 122 -11.77 -1.05 2.00
N LEU A 123 -10.94 -2.00 2.45
CA LEU A 123 -10.29 -1.91 3.76
C LEU A 123 -9.38 -0.67 3.83
N VAL A 124 -8.63 -0.39 2.76
CA VAL A 124 -7.76 0.78 2.69
C VAL A 124 -8.57 2.06 2.54
N TYR A 125 -9.64 2.09 1.74
CA TYR A 125 -10.56 3.22 1.68
C TYR A 125 -11.10 3.58 3.07
N LEU A 126 -11.50 2.58 3.86
CA LEU A 126 -11.97 2.81 5.22
C LEU A 126 -10.85 3.33 6.13
N GLU A 127 -9.65 2.76 6.06
CA GLU A 127 -8.47 3.21 6.83
C GLU A 127 -8.10 4.67 6.54
N VAL A 128 -8.20 5.11 5.27
CA VAL A 128 -7.88 6.49 4.87
C VAL A 128 -9.02 7.48 5.14
N GLY A 129 -10.16 7.03 5.69
CA GLY A 129 -11.30 7.88 6.03
C GLY A 129 -12.28 8.13 4.89
N LEU A 130 -12.41 7.18 3.95
CA LEU A 130 -13.30 7.22 2.78
C LEU A 130 -14.35 6.10 2.85
N PRO A 131 -15.28 6.15 3.84
CA PRO A 131 -16.21 5.05 4.11
C PRO A 131 -17.24 4.80 3.01
N GLU A 132 -17.62 5.84 2.25
CA GLU A 132 -18.59 5.70 1.15
C GLU A 132 -17.99 4.88 0.00
N GLN A 133 -16.74 5.17 -0.38
CA GLN A 133 -16.00 4.40 -1.37
C GLN A 133 -15.76 2.97 -0.88
N ALA A 134 -15.42 2.80 0.40
CA ALA A 134 -15.25 1.48 1.01
C ALA A 134 -16.52 0.63 0.92
N LEU A 135 -17.68 1.21 1.22
CA LEU A 135 -18.99 0.55 1.10
C LEU A 135 -19.29 0.17 -0.36
N ARG A 136 -19.06 1.09 -1.30
CA ARG A 136 -19.28 0.85 -2.73
C ARG A 136 -18.48 -0.36 -3.22
N VAL A 137 -17.17 -0.38 -2.97
CA VAL A 137 -16.32 -1.49 -3.44
C VAL A 137 -16.59 -2.79 -2.68
N ALA A 138 -17.13 -2.74 -1.46
CA ALA A 138 -17.59 -3.94 -0.74
C ALA A 138 -18.75 -4.62 -1.47
N HIS A 139 -19.75 -3.84 -1.89
CA HIS A 139 -20.86 -4.38 -2.67
C HIS A 139 -20.41 -4.89 -4.03
N GLU A 140 -19.57 -4.14 -4.73
CA GLU A 140 -19.04 -4.58 -6.02
C GLU A 140 -18.24 -5.88 -5.91
N ALA A 141 -17.37 -6.02 -4.90
CA ALA A 141 -16.64 -7.26 -4.64
C ALA A 141 -17.60 -8.45 -4.41
N ALA A 142 -18.69 -8.23 -3.66
CA ALA A 142 -19.73 -9.25 -3.45
C ALA A 142 -20.47 -9.61 -4.74
N THR A 143 -20.77 -8.64 -5.61
CA THR A 143 -21.38 -8.93 -6.94
C THR A 143 -20.46 -9.74 -7.85
N MET A 144 -19.14 -9.67 -7.64
CA MET A 144 -18.14 -10.49 -8.32
C MET A 144 -17.97 -11.89 -7.67
N GLY A 145 -18.81 -12.25 -6.69
CA GLY A 145 -18.77 -13.54 -6.02
C GLY A 145 -17.66 -13.69 -4.97
N PHE A 146 -17.01 -12.60 -4.55
CA PHE A 146 -16.01 -12.67 -3.48
C PHE A 146 -16.69 -12.73 -2.11
N GLU A 147 -16.41 -13.79 -1.34
CA GLU A 147 -17.11 -14.10 -0.08
C GLU A 147 -16.42 -13.58 1.18
N GLY A 148 -15.34 -12.79 1.05
CA GLY A 148 -14.63 -12.27 2.22
C GLY A 148 -15.50 -11.35 3.08
N THR A 149 -15.51 -11.57 4.39
CA THR A 149 -16.37 -10.83 5.33
C THR A 149 -15.67 -9.65 6.00
N GLN A 150 -14.33 -9.59 5.97
CA GLN A 150 -13.54 -8.64 6.75
C GLN A 150 -13.91 -7.18 6.50
N LEU A 151 -14.08 -6.77 5.23
CA LEU A 151 -14.53 -5.41 4.89
C LEU A 151 -15.94 -5.11 5.40
N ARG A 152 -16.87 -6.07 5.26
CA ARG A 152 -18.24 -5.91 5.77
C ARG A 152 -18.22 -5.71 7.28
N GLU A 153 -17.50 -6.54 8.00
CA GLU A 153 -17.36 -6.45 9.46
C GLU A 153 -16.71 -5.13 9.88
N ALA A 154 -15.68 -4.68 9.16
CA ALA A 154 -15.02 -3.39 9.42
C ALA A 154 -15.98 -2.21 9.20
N LEU A 155 -16.76 -2.22 8.11
CA LEU A 155 -17.78 -1.22 7.82
C LEU A 155 -18.91 -1.22 8.86
N GLN A 156 -19.37 -2.39 9.30
CA GLN A 156 -20.38 -2.51 10.35
C GLN A 156 -19.87 -1.95 11.68
N LYS A 157 -18.65 -2.34 12.08
CA LYS A 157 -18.01 -1.83 13.30
C LYS A 157 -17.83 -0.31 13.27
N ALA A 158 -17.56 0.26 12.10
CA ALA A 158 -17.42 1.70 11.92
C ALA A 158 -18.77 2.43 11.74
N GLY A 159 -19.91 1.73 11.74
CA GLY A 159 -21.23 2.33 11.54
C GLY A 159 -21.51 2.80 10.11
N HIS A 160 -20.75 2.29 9.13
CA HIS A 160 -20.83 2.69 7.73
C HIS A 160 -21.43 1.62 6.81
N TRP A 161 -21.71 0.41 7.31
CA TRP A 161 -22.40 -0.61 6.51
C TRP A 161 -23.84 -0.23 6.25
N LYS A 162 -24.27 -0.34 5.00
CA LYS A 162 -25.67 -0.31 4.57
C LYS A 162 -25.87 -1.49 3.64
N ASP A 163 -26.99 -2.19 3.75
CA ASP A 163 -27.29 -3.25 2.80
C ASP A 163 -27.53 -2.66 1.40
N PRO A 164 -27.15 -3.37 0.33
CA PRO A 164 -27.39 -2.89 -1.02
C PRO A 164 -28.90 -2.76 -1.24
N THR A 165 -29.34 -1.63 -1.79
CA THR A 165 -30.73 -1.46 -2.22
C THR A 165 -31.06 -2.51 -3.28
N GLN A 166 -32.07 -3.35 -3.01
CA GLN A 166 -32.61 -4.34 -3.95
C GLN A 166 -33.16 -3.68 -5.21
#